data_AF-X1MIN6-F1
#
_entry.id   AF-X1MIN6-F1
#
_cell.length_a   1.000
_cell.length_b   1.000
_cell.length_c   1.000
_cell.angle_alpha   90.00
_cell.angle_beta   90.00
_cell.angle_gamma   90.00
#
_symmetry.space_group_name_H-M   'P 1'
#
loop_
_entity.id
_entity.type
_entity.pdbx_description
1 polymer ?
#
loop_
_entity_poly.entity_id
_entity_poly.type
_entity_poly.pdbx_seq_one_letter_code
_entity_poly.pdbx_strand_id
1 'polypeptide(L)' 'MKAVTGVIRKGQKYYIGECLEIDVVTQGKTIDEALSNLKEAVALYFEGAPTPSIATQEPPLLVTIGVEEYASP' A
#
# COMPACT_ATOMS: atom_id res chain seq x y z
N MET A 1 14.42 1.76 11.52
CA MET A 1 13.53 0.92 10.68
C MET A 1 12.49 1.86 10.07
N LYS A 2 12.33 1.86 8.74
CA LYS A 2 11.27 2.64 8.09
C LYS A 2 10.01 1.78 8.07
N ALA A 3 8.87 2.37 8.43
CA ALA A 3 7.57 1.73 8.30
C ALA A 3 6.79 2.46 7.22
N VAL A 4 6.07 1.69 6.41
CA VAL A 4 5.13 2.20 5.41
C VAL A 4 3.81 1.43 5.55
N THR A 5 2.77 2.00 4.98
CA THR A 5 1.43 1.45 5.01
C THR A 5 1.14 0.77 3.67
N GLY A 6 1.00 -0.55 3.70
CA GLY A 6 0.63 -1.34 2.53
C GLY A 6 -0.84 -1.74 2.56
N VAL A 7 -1.55 -1.62 1.44
CA VAL A 7 -2.91 -2.13 1.25
C VAL A 7 -2.88 -3.28 0.26
N ILE A 8 -3.44 -4.43 0.65
CA ILE A 8 -3.65 -5.58 -0.25
C ILE A 8 -5.14 -5.71 -0.54
N ARG A 9 -5.52 -5.76 -1.83
CA ARG A 9 -6.90 -5.97 -2.28
C ARG A 9 -6.98 -7.11 -3.29
N LYS A 10 -8.12 -7.81 -3.33
CA LYS A 10 -8.37 -8.83 -4.35
C LYS A 10 -8.77 -8.15 -5.67
N GLY A 11 -7.98 -8.36 -6.71
CA GLY A 11 -8.35 -8.06 -8.10
C GLY A 11 -8.99 -9.27 -8.80
N GLN A 12 -9.21 -9.16 -10.11
CA GLN A 12 -9.86 -10.21 -10.90
C GLN A 12 -9.09 -11.54 -10.90
N LYS A 13 -7.77 -11.48 -11.15
CA LYS A 13 -6.89 -12.66 -11.23
C LYS A 13 -5.85 -12.68 -10.12
N TYR A 14 -5.36 -11.51 -9.71
CA TYR A 14 -4.28 -11.34 -8.74
C TYR A 14 -4.76 -10.59 -7.51
N TYR A 15 -4.03 -10.69 -6.41
CA TYR A 15 -4.03 -9.71 -5.34
C TYR A 15 -3.15 -8.54 -5.76
N ILE A 16 -3.60 -7.32 -5.50
CA ILE A 16 -2.90 -6.08 -5.80
C ILE A 16 -2.42 -5.49 -4.48
N GLY A 17 -1.11 -5.24 -4.38
CA GLY A 17 -0.50 -4.58 -3.25
C GLY A 17 -0.08 -3.16 -3.62
N GLU A 18 -0.35 -2.20 -2.75
CA GLU A 18 -0.07 -0.78 -2.97
C GLU A 18 0.50 -0.16 -1.71
N CYS A 19 1.55 0.66 -1.85
CA CYS A 19 2.10 1.47 -0.77
C CYS A 19 1.39 2.83 -0.76
N LEU A 20 0.97 3.31 0.41
CA LEU A 20 0.23 4.58 0.50
C LEU A 20 1.15 5.82 0.49
N GLU A 21 2.41 5.66 0.88
CA GLU A 21 3.37 6.76 1.02
C GLU A 21 4.18 7.03 -0.25
N ILE A 22 4.28 6.05 -1.15
CA ILE A 22 5.08 6.14 -2.39
C ILE A 22 4.37 5.44 -3.55
N ASP A 23 4.62 5.90 -4.77
CA ASP A 23 4.03 5.35 -6.00
C ASP A 23 4.62 3.98 -6.36
N VAL A 24 4.25 2.97 -5.57
CA VAL A 24 4.66 1.57 -5.71
C VAL A 24 3.42 0.69 -5.64
N VAL A 25 3.19 -0.03 -6.73
CA VAL A 25 2.12 -1.03 -6.86
C VAL A 25 2.73 -2.33 -7.35
N THR A 26 2.32 -3.44 -6.75
CA THR A 26 2.72 -4.80 -7.13
C THR A 26 1.50 -5.73 -7.17
N GLN A 27 1.71 -6.96 -7.62
CA GLN A 27 0.66 -7.97 -7.66
C GLN A 27 1.22 -9.36 -7.36
N GLY A 28 0.36 -10.27 -6.90
CA GLY A 28 0.68 -11.68 -6.65
C GLY A 28 -0.54 -12.58 -6.78
N LYS A 29 -0.34 -13.88 -7.02
CA LYS A 29 -1.44 -14.86 -7.09
C LYS A 29 -2.04 -15.15 -5.70
N THR A 30 -1.23 -15.00 -4.66
CA THR A 30 -1.64 -15.11 -3.25
C THR A 30 -1.42 -13.79 -2.50
N ILE A 31 -2.00 -13.67 -1.30
CA ILE A 31 -1.77 -12.52 -0.41
C ILE A 31 -0.29 -12.43 -0.05
N ASP A 32 0.34 -13.57 0.30
CA ASP A 32 1.75 -13.64 0.69
C ASP A 32 2.67 -13.21 -0.47
N GLU A 33 2.38 -13.65 -1.69
CA GLU A 33 3.14 -13.25 -2.88
C GLU A 33 3.02 -11.74 -3.13
N ALA A 34 1.80 -11.19 -3.07
CA ALA A 34 1.59 -9.75 -3.24
C ALA A 34 2.32 -8.94 -2.16
N LEU A 35 2.30 -9.41 -0.91
CA LEU A 35 2.99 -8.79 0.21
C LEU A 35 4.52 -8.85 0.05
N SER A 36 5.07 -10.00 -0.35
CA SER A 36 6.51 -10.15 -0.60
C SER A 36 6.97 -9.22 -1.71
N ASN A 37 6.26 -9.23 -2.84
CA ASN A 37 6.56 -8.37 -3.97
C ASN A 37 6.50 -6.89 -3.59
N LEU A 38 5.48 -6.49 -2.81
CA LEU A 38 5.35 -5.10 -2.33
C LEU A 38 6.52 -4.71 -1.42
N LYS A 39 6.94 -5.57 -0.48
CA LYS A 39 8.08 -5.30 0.41
C LYS A 39 9.38 -5.10 -0.37
N GLU A 40 9.65 -5.95 -1.36
CA GLU A 40 10.85 -5.84 -2.20
C GLU A 40 10.84 -4.55 -3.02
N ALA A 41 9.72 -4.23 -3.68
CA ALA A 41 9.61 -3.02 -4.49
C ALA A 41 9.75 -1.73 -3.65
N VAL A 42 9.16 -1.71 -2.45
CA VAL A 42 9.31 -0.60 -1.49
C VAL A 42 10.76 -0.47 -1.03
N ALA A 43 11.43 -1.58 -0.72
CA ALA A 43 12.83 -1.55 -0.31
C ALA A 43 13.72 -0.94 -1.42
N LEU A 44 13.54 -1.39 -2.67
CA LEU A 44 14.27 -0.90 -3.83
C LEU A 44 14.04 0.60 -4.08
N TYR A 45 12.81 1.10 -3.88
CA TYR A 45 12.52 2.54 -4.00
C TYR A 45 13.38 3.38 -3.04
N PHE A 46 13.57 2.91 -1.81
CA PHE A 46 14.31 3.64 -0.78
C PHE A 46 15.83 3.49 -0.87
N GLU A 47 16.35 2.55 -1.66
CA GLU A 47 17.79 2.43 -1.91
C GLU A 47 18.33 3.56 -2.81
N GLY A 48 17.47 4.16 -3.66
CA GLY A 48 17.89 5.11 -4.71
C GLY A 48 17.78 6.61 -4.38
N ALA A 49 17.22 7.01 -3.23
CA ALA A 49 16.95 8.43 -2.93
C ALA A 49 17.27 8.82 -1.46
N PRO A 50 17.81 10.03 -1.22
CA PRO A 50 17.86 10.61 0.12
C PRO A 50 16.42 10.75 0.61
N THR A 51 16.06 9.93 1.58
CA THR A 51 14.66 9.71 1.93
C THR A 51 14.15 10.94 2.68
N PRO A 52 13.05 11.60 2.25
CA PRO A 52 12.34 12.47 3.17
C PRO A 52 12.01 11.64 4.41
N SER A 53 12.22 12.19 5.60
CA SER A 53 11.98 11.46 6.84
C SER A 53 10.51 11.06 6.89
N ILE A 54 10.20 9.82 6.55
CA ILE A 54 8.93 9.20 6.90
C ILE A 54 8.99 9.12 8.43
N ALA A 55 8.46 10.16 9.06
CA ALA A 55 8.50 10.30 10.49
C ALA A 55 7.83 9.07 11.10
N THR A 56 8.48 8.48 12.08
CA THR A 56 7.96 7.39 12.91
C THR A 56 6.82 7.92 13.77
N GLN A 57 5.69 8.24 13.14
CA GLN A 57 4.43 8.50 13.83
C GLN A 57 3.79 7.15 14.16
N GLU A 58 2.93 7.14 15.18
CA GLU A 58 2.11 5.96 15.45
C GLU A 58 1.34 5.57 14.17
N PRO A 59 1.30 4.27 13.80
CA PRO A 59 0.58 3.85 12.62
C PRO A 59 -0.87 4.34 12.66
N PRO A 60 -1.37 4.98 11.59
CA PRO A 60 -2.73 5.48 11.58
C PRO A 60 -3.73 4.32 11.60
N LEU A 61 -4.94 4.58 12.11
CA LEU A 61 -6.05 3.65 11.94
C LEU A 61 -6.56 3.75 10.49
N LEU A 62 -6.50 2.63 9.76
CA LEU A 62 -7.03 2.52 8.40
C LEU A 62 -8.49 2.04 8.46
N VAL A 63 -9.39 2.79 7.84
CA VAL A 63 -10.82 2.46 7.78
C VAL A 63 -11.34 2.58 6.36
N THR A 64 -12.15 1.62 5.94
CA THR A 64 -12.95 1.71 4.71
C THR A 64 -14.30 2.31 5.06
N ILE A 65 -14.64 3.45 4.45
CA ILE A 65 -15.94 4.11 4.63
C ILE A 65 -16.80 3.86 3.40
N GLY A 66 -17.95 3.20 3.58
CA GLY A 66 -18.97 3.06 2.54
C GLY A 66 -19.95 4.22 2.61
N VAL A 67 -20.23 4.86 1.48
CA VAL A 67 -21.22 5.94 1.36
C VAL A 67 -22.25 5.56 0.32
N GLU A 68 -23.53 5.88 0.56
CA GLU A 68 -24.57 5.76 -0.46
C GLU A 68 -24.41 6.88 -1.50
N GLU A 69 -24.74 6.59 -2.75
CA GLU A 69 -24.72 7.58 -3.81
C GLU A 69 -25.73 8.68 -3.49
N TYR A 70 -25.27 9.93 -3.39
CA TYR A 70 -26.15 11.05 -3.11
C TYR A 70 -27.07 11.27 -4.32
N ALA A 71 -28.30 10.77 -4.24
CA ALA A 71 -29.35 11.11 -5.19
C ALA A 71 -29.72 12.58 -4.97
N SER A 72 -29.11 13.47 -5.74
CA SER A 72 -29.53 14.87 -5.78
C SER A 72 -30.97 14.92 -6.33
N PRO A 73 -31.90 15.63 -5.66
CA PRO A 73 -33.28 15.77 -6.14
C PRO A 73 -33.41 16.59 -7.43
#